data_AF-A0A3R7WU72-F1
#
_entry.id   AF-A0A3R7WU72-F1
#
_cell.length_a   1.000
_cell.length_b   1.000
_cell.length_c   1.000
_cell.angle_alpha   90.00
_cell.angle_beta   90.00
_cell.angle_gamma   90.00
#
_symmetry.space_group_name_H-M   'P 1'
#
loop_
_entity.id
_entity.type
_entity.pdbx_description
1 polymer ?
#
loop_
_entity_poly.entity_id
_entity_poly.type
_entity_poly.pdbx_seq_one_letter_code
_entity_poly.pdbx_strand_id
1 'polypeptide(L)'
;MLLIFYSSLFSYMLFFSVCIAPIINLTLDKKNSSKLLRKIFPRNFIYGLTLSLLVILSSIYLENKLSLIVSSIILLLYIINLFVLIPKINLEADKSIKNKGYSKKFKIFHLFSVLIYLIQMILSLSMIFRVVVY
;
A
#
# COMPACT_ATOMS: atom_id res chain seq x y z
N MET A 1 -17.59 12.44 -5.69
CA MET A 1 -16.94 11.89 -4.47
C MET A 1 -16.07 10.68 -4.76
N LEU A 2 -16.60 9.59 -5.34
CA LEU A 2 -15.84 8.37 -5.66
C LEU A 2 -14.63 8.64 -6.55
N LEU A 3 -14.79 9.41 -7.63
CA LEU A 3 -13.68 9.76 -8.53
C LEU A 3 -12.50 10.40 -7.78
N ILE A 4 -12.79 11.35 -6.87
CA ILE A 4 -11.78 12.07 -6.10
C ILE A 4 -11.03 11.11 -5.18
N PHE A 5 -11.73 10.27 -4.42
CA PHE A 5 -11.09 9.37 -3.48
C PHE A 5 -10.35 8.21 -4.16
N TYR A 6 -10.87 7.63 -5.24
CA TYR A 6 -10.13 6.63 -6.02
C TYR A 6 -8.91 7.23 -6.72
N SER A 7 -9.01 8.46 -7.26
CA SER A 7 -7.86 9.17 -7.83
C SER A 7 -6.81 9.47 -6.77
N SER A 8 -7.24 9.86 -5.57
CA SER A 8 -6.34 10.07 -4.43
C SER A 8 -5.63 8.77 -4.03
N LEU A 9 -6.38 7.66 -3.89
CA LEU A 9 -5.86 6.32 -3.63
C LEU A 9 -4.79 5.92 -4.66
N PHE A 10 -5.12 6.02 -5.95
CA PHE A 10 -4.18 5.66 -7.02
C PHE A 10 -2.93 6.55 -7.00
N SER A 11 -3.12 7.87 -6.96
CA SER A 11 -2.03 8.84 -7.12
C SER A 11 -1.02 8.77 -5.98
N TYR A 12 -1.47 8.61 -4.74
CA TYR A 12 -0.53 8.51 -3.61
C TYR A 12 0.26 7.20 -3.66
N MET A 13 -0.38 6.08 -4.06
CA MET A 13 0.32 4.79 -4.23
C MET A 13 1.38 4.88 -5.33
N LEU A 14 1.03 5.52 -6.45
CA LEU A 14 1.92 5.73 -7.58
C LEU A 14 3.11 6.61 -7.17
N PHE A 15 2.84 7.74 -6.51
CA PHE A 15 3.88 8.65 -6.02
C PHE A 15 4.82 7.97 -5.02
N PHE A 16 4.28 7.18 -4.09
CA PHE A 16 5.10 6.44 -3.16
C PHE A 16 6.01 5.43 -3.87
N SER A 17 5.47 4.70 -4.84
CA SER A 17 6.16 3.63 -5.55
C SER A 17 7.22 4.13 -6.52
N VAL A 18 6.95 5.24 -7.23
CA VAL A 18 7.83 5.78 -8.28
C VAL A 18 8.83 6.78 -7.72
N CYS A 19 8.46 7.56 -6.71
CA CYS A 19 9.31 8.63 -6.19
C CYS A 19 9.89 8.28 -4.82
N ILE A 20 9.04 8.07 -3.82
CA ILE A 20 9.50 7.99 -2.41
C ILE A 20 10.37 6.76 -2.15
N ALA A 21 9.88 5.56 -2.48
CA ALA A 21 10.62 4.32 -2.19
C ALA A 21 11.97 4.23 -2.94
N PRO A 22 12.04 4.57 -4.25
CA PRO A 22 13.32 4.61 -4.97
C PRO A 22 14.29 5.64 -4.42
N ILE A 23 13.86 6.87 -4.16
CA ILE A 23 14.73 7.93 -3.62
C ILE A 23 15.34 7.52 -2.29
N ILE A 24 14.55 6.95 -1.37
CA ILE A 24 15.06 6.47 -0.07
C ILE A 24 16.15 5.41 -0.25
N ASN A 25 15.94 4.46 -1.17
CA ASN A 25 16.89 3.37 -1.41
C ASN A 25 18.12 3.80 -2.21
N LEU A 26 18.03 4.86 -3.02
CA LEU A 26 19.15 5.43 -3.77
C LEU A 26 20.03 6.35 -2.92
N THR A 27 19.44 7.07 -1.96
CA THR A 27 20.13 8.12 -1.21
C THR A 27 20.74 7.62 0.10
N LEU A 28 20.18 6.58 0.71
CA LEU A 28 20.60 6.07 2.01
C LEU A 28 21.26 4.70 1.89
N ASP A 29 22.25 4.45 2.74
CA ASP A 29 22.76 3.10 2.94
C ASP A 29 21.66 2.18 3.50
N LYS A 30 21.85 0.87 3.34
CA LYS A 30 20.85 -0.14 3.72
C LYS A 30 20.35 0.01 5.16
N LYS A 31 21.24 0.38 6.09
CA LYS A 31 20.89 0.55 7.51
C LYS A 31 19.96 1.74 7.71
N ASN A 32 20.27 2.90 7.13
CA ASN A 32 19.45 4.10 7.29
C ASN A 32 18.15 4.03 6.46
N SER A 33 18.19 3.48 5.25
CA SER A 33 16.97 3.21 4.45
C SER A 33 16.00 2.33 5.25
N SER A 34 16.48 1.19 5.79
CA SER A 34 15.64 0.29 6.59
C SER A 34 15.06 0.98 7.84
N LYS A 35 15.83 1.84 8.52
CA LYS A 35 15.36 2.61 9.68
C LYS A 35 14.27 3.62 9.31
N LEU A 36 14.40 4.29 8.16
CA LEU A 36 13.43 5.26 7.69
C LEU A 36 12.14 4.57 7.19
N LEU A 37 12.28 3.51 6.37
CA LEU A 37 11.15 2.76 5.83
C LEU A 37 10.27 2.13 6.92
N ARG A 38 10.85 1.66 8.03
CA ARG A 38 10.09 1.17 9.20
C ARG A 38 9.15 2.21 9.80
N LYS A 39 9.46 3.50 9.66
CA LYS A 39 8.59 4.59 10.12
C LYS A 39 7.59 5.02 9.05
N ILE A 40 8.00 4.99 7.79
CA ILE A 40 7.18 5.46 6.66
C ILE A 40 6.11 4.43 6.29
N PHE A 41 6.45 3.14 6.19
CA PHE A 41 5.50 2.12 5.74
C PHE A 41 4.20 2.08 6.58
N PRO A 42 4.23 2.02 7.93
CA PRO A 42 2.99 2.01 8.71
C PRO A 42 2.11 3.23 8.40
N ARG A 43 2.72 4.43 8.30
CA ARG A 43 2.01 5.67 7.98
C ARG A 43 1.40 5.64 6.57
N ASN A 44 2.15 5.12 5.60
CA ASN A 44 1.69 4.96 4.22
C ASN A 44 0.47 4.03 4.13
N PHE A 45 0.51 2.87 4.78
CA PHE A 45 -0.62 1.92 4.77
C PHE A 45 -1.82 2.43 5.59
N ILE A 46 -1.60 3.14 6.71
CA ILE A 46 -2.69 3.80 7.44
C ILE A 46 -3.37 4.85 6.56
N TYR A 47 -2.61 5.66 5.83
CA TYR A 47 -3.18 6.64 4.91
C TYR A 47 -4.05 5.97 3.84
N GLY A 48 -3.56 4.90 3.20
CA GLY A 48 -4.36 4.10 2.27
C GLY A 48 -5.62 3.51 2.89
N LEU A 49 -5.52 2.98 4.11
CA LEU A 49 -6.65 2.45 4.88
C LEU A 49 -7.72 3.55 5.10
N THR A 50 -7.31 4.74 5.55
CA THR A 50 -8.24 5.87 5.75
C THR A 50 -8.93 6.29 4.46
N LEU A 51 -8.20 6.40 3.34
CA LEU A 51 -8.80 6.72 2.06
C LEU A 51 -9.79 5.63 1.60
N SER A 52 -9.47 4.35 1.78
CA SER A 52 -10.39 3.26 1.42
C SER A 52 -11.67 3.26 2.27
N LEU A 53 -11.61 3.66 3.55
CA LEU A 53 -12.81 3.88 4.37
C LEU A 53 -13.66 5.01 3.82
N LEU A 54 -13.07 6.13 3.38
CA LEU A 54 -13.81 7.22 2.75
C LEU A 54 -14.50 6.79 1.45
N VAL A 55 -13.88 5.90 0.67
CA VAL A 55 -14.52 5.29 -0.52
C VAL A 55 -15.69 4.41 -0.10
N ILE A 56 -15.55 3.59 0.94
CA ILE A 56 -16.65 2.75 1.45
C ILE A 56 -17.84 3.61 1.87
N LEU A 57 -17.61 4.64 2.69
CA LEU A 57 -18.66 5.57 3.13
C LEU A 57 -19.34 6.26 1.94
N SER A 58 -18.54 6.70 0.97
CA SER A 58 -19.06 7.29 -0.28
C SER A 58 -19.90 6.29 -1.08
N SER A 59 -19.50 5.02 -1.09
CA SER A 59 -20.20 3.97 -1.83
C SER A 59 -21.54 3.63 -1.18
N ILE A 60 -21.62 3.64 0.15
CA ILE A 60 -22.87 3.49 0.90
C ILE A 60 -23.81 4.67 0.61
N TYR A 61 -23.30 5.90 0.71
CA TYR A 61 -24.09 7.11 0.46
C TYR A 61 -24.65 7.19 -0.96
N LEU A 62 -23.90 6.71 -1.96
CA LEU A 62 -24.30 6.70 -3.37
C LEU A 62 -24.98 5.39 -3.81
N GLU A 63 -25.24 4.47 -2.88
CA GLU A 63 -25.80 3.13 -3.15
C GLU A 63 -25.03 2.31 -4.22
N ASN A 64 -23.73 2.57 -4.37
CA ASN A 64 -22.91 1.93 -5.39
C ASN A 64 -22.32 0.61 -4.87
N LYS A 65 -23.04 -0.50 -5.11
CA LYS A 65 -22.68 -1.85 -4.65
C LYS A 65 -21.30 -2.31 -5.15
N LEU A 66 -20.96 -2.04 -6.41
CA LEU A 66 -19.67 -2.45 -6.98
C LEU A 66 -18.51 -1.74 -6.28
N SER A 67 -18.63 -0.42 -6.13
CA SER A 67 -17.64 0.40 -5.44
C SER A 67 -17.48 -0.03 -3.98
N LEU A 68 -18.59 -0.37 -3.30
CA LEU A 68 -18.57 -0.89 -1.93
C LEU A 68 -17.78 -2.20 -1.83
N ILE A 69 -18.01 -3.16 -2.73
CA ILE A 69 -17.28 -4.44 -2.75
C ILE A 69 -15.78 -4.21 -3.02
N VAL A 70 -15.44 -3.44 -4.07
CA VAL A 70 -14.04 -3.22 -4.47
C VAL A 70 -13.27 -2.47 -3.38
N SER A 71 -13.85 -1.42 -2.80
CA SER A 71 -13.21 -0.66 -1.72
C SER A 71 -13.06 -1.47 -0.42
N SER A 72 -14.00 -2.38 -0.13
CA SER A 72 -13.87 -3.33 1.00
C SER A 72 -12.71 -4.31 0.81
N ILE A 73 -12.51 -4.81 -0.42
CA ILE A 73 -11.35 -5.65 -0.75
C ILE A 73 -10.05 -4.85 -0.58
N ILE A 74 -10.00 -3.61 -1.11
CA ILE A 74 -8.82 -2.73 -0.96
C ILE A 74 -8.51 -2.48 0.52
N LEU A 75 -9.52 -2.19 1.34
CA LEU A 75 -9.39 -2.00 2.79
C LEU A 75 -8.79 -3.24 3.47
N LEU A 76 -9.34 -4.43 3.17
CA LEU A 76 -8.84 -5.69 3.74
C LEU A 76 -7.38 -5.93 3.37
N LEU A 77 -7.00 -5.65 2.12
CA LEU A 77 -5.62 -5.74 1.66
C LEU A 77 -4.69 -4.77 2.40
N TYR A 78 -5.16 -3.56 2.76
CA TYR A 78 -4.41 -2.63 3.61
C TYR A 78 -4.21 -3.18 5.02
N ILE A 79 -5.26 -3.77 5.61
CA ILE A 79 -5.21 -4.41 6.93
C ILE A 79 -4.18 -5.55 6.92
N ILE A 80 -4.20 -6.42 5.91
CA ILE A 80 -3.23 -7.51 5.76
C ILE A 80 -1.81 -6.95 5.64
N ASN A 81 -1.60 -5.93 4.80
CA ASN A 81 -0.28 -5.32 4.66
C ASN A 81 0.21 -4.71 5.98
N LEU A 82 -0.61 -3.89 6.62
CA LEU A 82 -0.26 -3.13 7.81
C LEU A 82 -0.01 -4.02 9.04
N PHE A 83 -0.92 -4.95 9.31
CA PHE A 83 -0.90 -5.72 10.56
C PHE A 83 -0.22 -7.09 10.44
N VAL A 84 -0.06 -7.63 9.23
CA VAL A 84 0.55 -8.95 9.04
C VAL A 84 1.90 -8.85 8.36
N LEU A 85 1.98 -8.20 7.19
CA LEU A 85 3.19 -8.22 6.38
C LEU A 85 4.27 -7.28 6.93
N ILE A 86 3.93 -6.05 7.29
CA ILE A 86 4.91 -5.09 7.81
C ILE A 86 5.61 -5.58 9.08
N PRO A 87 4.93 -6.12 10.11
CA PRO A 87 5.61 -6.70 11.26
C PRO A 87 6.56 -7.84 10.88
N LYS A 88 6.14 -8.76 9.98
CA LYS A 88 6.97 -9.87 9.52
C LYS A 88 8.20 -9.41 8.73
N ILE A 89 8.03 -8.41 7.85
CA ILE A 89 9.12 -7.80 7.08
C ILE A 89 10.13 -7.16 8.02
N ASN A 90 9.68 -6.39 9.01
CA ASN A 90 10.55 -5.71 9.96
C ASN A 90 11.33 -6.70 10.82
N LEU A 91 10.67 -7.74 11.33
CA LEU A 91 11.32 -8.82 12.09
C LEU A 91 12.42 -9.53 11.29
N GLU A 92 12.17 -9.83 10.01
CA GLU A 92 13.17 -10.48 9.16
C GLU A 92 14.29 -9.50 8.73
N ALA A 93 13.98 -8.21 8.58
CA ALA A 93 14.98 -7.18 8.32
C ALA A 93 15.97 -7.05 9.48
N ASP A 94 15.50 -7.10 10.73
CA ASP A 94 16.34 -6.97 11.92
C ASP A 94 17.27 -8.17 12.09
N LYS A 95 16.81 -9.39 11.78
CA LYS A 95 17.66 -10.59 11.76
C LYS A 95 18.78 -10.50 10.72
N SER A 96 18.52 -9.79 9.62
CA SER A 96 19.45 -9.66 8.50
C SER A 96 20.58 -8.64 8.73
N ILE A 97 20.64 -8.00 9.90
CA ILE A 97 21.73 -7.05 10.24
C ILE A 97 23.06 -7.78 10.45
N LYS A 98 23.04 -9.06 10.84
CA LYS A 98 24.25 -9.86 11.08
C LYS A 98 24.83 -10.52 9.82
N ASN A 99 24.01 -10.75 8.80
CA ASN A 99 24.42 -11.38 7.54
C ASN A 99 24.42 -10.31 6.44
N LYS A 100 25.40 -10.29 5.53
CA LYS A 100 25.57 -9.26 4.48
C LYS A 100 24.43 -9.21 3.42
N GLY A 101 23.16 -9.50 3.75
CA GLY A 101 22.02 -9.57 2.84
C GLY A 101 20.69 -9.90 3.53
N TYR A 102 19.56 -9.59 2.88
CA TYR A 102 18.22 -9.95 3.38
C TYR A 102 17.95 -11.46 3.27
N SER A 103 17.23 -12.02 4.25
CA SER A 103 16.85 -13.44 4.27
C SER A 103 15.90 -13.80 3.11
N LYS A 104 15.82 -15.09 2.74
CA LYS A 104 14.83 -15.58 1.76
C LYS A 104 13.39 -15.25 2.21
N LYS A 105 13.11 -15.37 3.52
CA LYS A 105 11.81 -15.01 4.12
C LYS A 105 11.49 -13.53 3.96
N PHE A 106 12.46 -12.64 4.21
CA PHE A 106 12.29 -11.21 3.96
C PHE A 106 11.86 -10.95 2.52
N LYS A 107 12.58 -11.52 1.55
CA LYS A 107 12.28 -11.32 0.11
C LYS A 107 10.87 -11.77 -0.24
N ILE A 108 10.44 -12.91 0.30
CA ILE A 108 9.08 -13.45 0.09
C ILE A 108 8.02 -12.50 0.67
N PHE A 109 8.13 -12.11 1.95
CA PHE A 109 7.14 -11.22 2.56
C PHE A 109 7.10 -9.85 1.89
N HIS A 110 8.27 -9.31 1.53
CA HIS A 110 8.36 -8.06 0.79
C HIS A 110 7.66 -8.16 -0.56
N LEU A 111 7.94 -9.22 -1.34
CA LEU A 111 7.30 -9.42 -2.64
C LEU A 111 5.77 -9.51 -2.51
N PHE A 112 5.26 -10.28 -1.54
CA PHE A 112 3.82 -10.34 -1.29
C PHE A 112 3.22 -8.98 -0.95
N SER A 113 3.90 -8.17 -0.12
CA SER A 113 3.43 -6.83 0.22
C SER A 113 3.35 -5.92 -1.00
N VAL A 114 4.37 -5.95 -1.85
CA VAL A 114 4.42 -5.18 -3.12
C VAL A 114 3.33 -5.64 -4.08
N LEU A 115 3.11 -6.95 -4.24
CA LEU A 115 2.05 -7.47 -5.11
C LEU A 115 0.67 -7.04 -4.64
N ILE A 116 0.40 -7.08 -3.33
CA ILE A 116 -0.86 -6.57 -2.77
C ILE A 116 -1.01 -5.08 -3.08
N TYR A 117 0.05 -4.29 -2.90
CA TYR A 117 0.02 -2.85 -3.18
C TYR A 117 -0.26 -2.56 -4.66
N LEU A 118 0.35 -3.34 -5.56
CA LEU A 118 0.10 -3.26 -7.01
C LEU A 118 -1.35 -3.62 -7.36
N ILE A 119 -1.90 -4.68 -6.76
CA ILE A 119 -3.31 -5.07 -6.95
C ILE A 119 -4.24 -3.94 -6.50
N GLN A 120 -3.98 -3.32 -5.34
CA GLN A 120 -4.77 -2.18 -4.85
C GLN A 120 -4.70 -0.99 -5.82
N MET A 121 -3.54 -0.73 -6.42
CA MET A 121 -3.35 0.32 -7.41
C MET A 121 -4.13 0.04 -8.70
N ILE A 122 -4.08 -1.19 -9.22
CA ILE A 122 -4.85 -1.60 -10.41
C ILE A 122 -6.36 -1.52 -10.16
N LEU A 123 -6.84 -1.99 -8.99
CA LEU A 123 -8.24 -1.89 -8.62
C LEU A 123 -8.71 -0.44 -8.48
N SER A 124 -7.86 0.44 -7.94
CA SER A 124 -8.19 1.87 -7.84
C SER A 124 -8.27 2.50 -9.24
N LEU A 125 -7.32 2.18 -10.12
CA LEU A 125 -7.29 2.68 -11.49
C LEU A 125 -8.49 2.21 -12.31
N SER A 126 -8.87 0.93 -12.20
CA SER A 126 -10.04 0.40 -12.91
C SER A 126 -11.33 1.08 -12.47
N MET A 127 -11.48 1.38 -11.18
CA MET A 127 -12.63 2.13 -10.66
C MET A 127 -12.64 3.59 -11.12
N ILE A 128 -11.49 4.25 -11.28
CA ILE A 128 -11.40 5.59 -11.90
C ILE A 128 -11.96 5.53 -13.32
N PHE A 129 -11.44 4.62 -14.16
CA PHE A 129 -11.92 4.46 -15.53
C PHE A 129 -13.42 4.17 -15.59
N ARG A 130 -13.91 3.31 -14.70
CA ARG A 130 -15.34 2.98 -14.62
C ARG A 130 -16.19 4.21 -14.33
N VAL A 131 -15.81 5.03 -13.34
CA VAL A 131 -16.56 6.23 -12.93
C VAL A 131 -16.49 7.37 -13.96
N VAL A 132 -15.45 7.41 -14.80
CA VAL A 132 -15.31 8.44 -15.85
C VAL A 132 -16.07 8.07 -17.12
N VAL A 133 -16.08 6.79 -17.48
CA VAL A 133 -16.68 6.32 -18.75
C VAL A 133 -18.16 5.99 -18.62
N TYR A 134 -18.63 5.63 -17.43
CA TYR A 134 -20.00 5.20 -17.15
C TYR A 134 -20.58 5.93 -15.94
#